data_AF-A0A3M0WY03-F1
#
_entry.id   AF-A0A3M0WY03-F1
#
_cell.length_a   1.000
_cell.length_b   1.000
_cell.length_c   1.000
_cell.angle_alpha   90.00
_cell.angle_beta   90.00
_cell.angle_gamma   90.00
#
_symmetry.space_group_name_H-M   'P 1'
#
loop_
_entity.id
_entity.type
_entity.pdbx_description
1 polymer ?
#
loop_
_entity_poly.entity_id
_entity_poly.type
_entity_poly.pdbx_seq_one_letter_code
_entity_poly.pdbx_strand_id
1 'polypeptide(L)'
;MSNLGNEIMELQNKVEQAWQILDLDNLSSEVDTLEKQMNAADFWQNRARAEQISRRAADLKKQIAVWTELKEELVNLAEMEKLAGDEADAELSADVAQRLLSVRDKYRKLELQTLLNGEYDAGNAIISIHAGAGGTDAMDWAGMLWRMLDKFAESKNWSVDIIYQSLGEEAGYKSITFAVRGRFAYGYLQSEAGVHRLVRISPFDAEKMRHTSFALVEVLPELDELSEKKLEIDPKDLRIDTFMSSGKGGQSVNTTYSA
;
A
#
# COMPACT_ATOMS: atom_id res chain seq x y z
N MET A 1 4.58 26.93 -30.92
CA MET A 1 4.97 26.43 -29.59
C MET A 1 6.29 25.72 -29.73
N SER A 2 7.25 26.03 -28.86
CA SER A 2 8.53 25.31 -28.82
C SER A 2 8.27 23.84 -28.50
N ASN A 3 9.25 22.96 -28.75
CA ASN A 3 9.13 21.54 -28.38
C ASN A 3 8.86 21.38 -26.86
N LEU A 4 9.45 22.24 -26.03
CA LEU A 4 9.28 22.26 -24.58
C LEU A 4 7.85 22.66 -24.17
N GLY A 5 7.27 23.67 -24.82
CA GLY A 5 5.90 24.11 -24.53
C GLY A 5 4.87 22.99 -24.77
N ASN A 6 5.05 22.18 -25.82
CA ASN A 6 4.19 21.02 -26.07
C ASN A 6 4.35 19.93 -24.99
N GLU A 7 5.57 19.64 -24.56
CA GLU A 7 5.84 18.64 -23.52
C GLU A 7 5.26 19.06 -22.15
N ILE A 8 5.33 20.35 -21.80
CA ILE A 8 4.72 20.90 -20.58
C ILE A 8 3.20 20.75 -20.65
N MET A 9 2.59 21.11 -21.78
CA MET A 9 1.14 21.00 -21.97
C MET A 9 0.66 19.55 -21.89
N GLU A 10 1.40 18.60 -22.46
CA GLU A 10 1.07 17.18 -22.35
C GLU A 10 1.11 16.70 -20.89
N LEU A 11 2.13 17.12 -20.14
CA LEU A 11 2.27 16.76 -18.73
C LEU A 11 1.19 17.41 -17.85
N GLN A 12 0.80 18.66 -18.14
CA GLN A 12 -0.34 19.32 -17.49
C GLN A 12 -1.64 18.55 -17.70
N ASN A 13 -1.93 18.12 -18.94
CA ASN A 13 -3.12 17.32 -19.24
C ASN A 13 -3.11 15.98 -18.48
N LYS A 14 -1.96 15.32 -18.40
CA LYS A 14 -1.79 14.07 -17.62
C LYS A 14 -2.03 14.28 -16.13
N VAL A 15 -1.51 15.37 -15.55
CA VAL A 15 -1.77 15.73 -14.14
C VAL A 15 -3.24 16.06 -13.89
N GLU A 16 -3.92 16.72 -14.82
CA GLU A 16 -5.35 17.01 -14.68
C GLU A 16 -6.21 15.74 -14.78
N GLN A 17 -5.88 14.83 -15.70
CA GLN A 17 -6.53 13.51 -15.77
C GLN A 17 -6.30 12.72 -14.48
N ALA A 18 -5.07 12.71 -13.96
CA ALA A 18 -4.73 12.10 -12.69
C ALA A 18 -5.54 12.69 -11.52
N TRP A 19 -5.71 14.01 -11.50
CA TRP A 19 -6.49 14.73 -10.49
C TRP A 19 -7.95 14.24 -10.43
N GLN A 20 -8.55 14.04 -11.61
CA GLN A 20 -9.92 13.54 -11.75
C GLN A 20 -10.04 12.06 -11.36
N ILE A 21 -9.11 11.21 -11.82
CA ILE A 21 -9.12 9.77 -11.51
C ILE A 21 -8.96 9.52 -10.00
N LEU A 22 -8.10 10.30 -9.36
CA LEU A 22 -7.84 10.21 -7.91
C LEU A 22 -8.87 10.96 -7.06
N ASP A 23 -9.80 11.67 -7.70
CA ASP A 23 -10.89 12.41 -7.07
C ASP A 23 -10.40 13.36 -5.95
N LEU A 24 -9.30 14.08 -6.23
CA LEU A 24 -8.60 14.89 -5.23
C LEU A 24 -9.46 16.03 -4.67
N ASP A 25 -10.46 16.50 -5.42
CA ASP A 25 -11.42 17.52 -4.97
C ASP A 25 -12.35 16.99 -3.86
N ASN A 26 -12.83 15.75 -4.01
CA ASN A 26 -13.63 15.11 -2.96
C ASN A 26 -12.76 14.78 -1.75
N LEU A 27 -11.51 14.35 -1.95
CA LEU A 27 -10.57 14.16 -0.84
C LEU A 27 -10.27 15.46 -0.09
N SER A 28 -10.14 16.59 -0.80
CA SER A 28 -9.98 17.90 -0.16
C SER A 28 -11.21 18.25 0.69
N SER A 29 -12.40 18.00 0.16
CA SER A 29 -13.65 18.19 0.91
C SER A 29 -13.73 17.27 2.12
N GLU A 30 -13.24 16.03 2.01
CA GLU A 30 -13.15 15.10 3.13
C GLU A 30 -12.20 15.61 4.21
N VAL A 31 -11.01 16.09 3.84
CA VAL A 31 -10.07 16.72 4.78
C VAL A 31 -10.74 17.84 5.56
N ASP A 32 -11.47 18.74 4.88
CA ASP A 32 -12.19 19.83 5.55
C ASP A 32 -13.22 19.31 6.56
N THR A 33 -13.90 18.19 6.26
CA THR A 33 -14.84 17.57 7.21
C THR A 33 -14.13 16.94 8.40
N LEU A 34 -13.00 16.27 8.19
CA LEU A 34 -12.19 15.68 9.25
C LEU A 34 -11.60 16.76 10.15
N GLU A 35 -11.13 17.88 9.59
CA GLU A 35 -10.65 19.03 10.36
C GLU A 35 -11.75 19.67 11.21
N LYS A 36 -12.97 19.80 10.67
CA LYS A 36 -14.12 20.27 11.44
C LYS A 36 -14.42 19.34 12.63
N GLN A 37 -14.29 18.03 12.44
CA GLN A 37 -14.42 17.07 13.53
C GLN A 37 -13.29 17.20 14.56
N MET A 38 -12.05 17.41 14.11
CA MET A 38 -10.89 17.61 14.99
C MET A 38 -11.00 18.88 15.85
N ASN A 39 -11.70 19.90 15.35
CA ASN A 39 -11.96 21.15 16.07
C ASN A 39 -13.14 21.07 17.06
N ALA A 40 -13.87 19.96 17.10
CA ALA A 40 -14.97 19.76 18.04
C ALA A 40 -14.44 19.57 19.48
N ALA A 41 -15.12 20.17 20.46
CA ALA A 41 -14.68 20.16 21.86
C ALA A 41 -14.65 18.76 22.51
N ASP A 42 -15.44 17.83 21.97
CA ASP A 42 -15.56 16.44 22.42
C ASP A 42 -14.64 15.47 21.66
N PHE A 43 -13.92 15.93 20.63
CA PHE A 43 -13.10 15.07 19.76
C PHE A 43 -12.11 14.19 20.53
N TRP A 44 -11.43 14.76 21.52
CA TRP A 44 -10.42 14.06 22.33
C TRP A 44 -11.00 13.15 23.41
N GLN A 45 -12.32 13.08 23.59
CA GLN A 45 -12.93 12.18 24.58
C GLN A 45 -12.73 10.70 24.23
N ASN A 46 -12.67 10.36 22.95
CA ASN A 46 -12.29 9.03 22.48
C ASN A 46 -10.92 9.09 21.77
N ARG A 47 -9.87 8.82 22.55
CA ARG A 47 -8.49 8.88 22.06
C ARG A 47 -8.22 7.99 20.84
N ALA A 48 -8.77 6.77 20.82
CA ALA A 48 -8.56 5.85 19.70
C ALA A 48 -9.17 6.40 18.40
N ARG A 49 -10.39 6.93 18.48
CA ARG A 49 -11.07 7.57 17.34
C ARG A 49 -10.35 8.85 16.91
N ALA A 50 -9.90 9.67 17.86
CA ALA A 50 -9.17 10.89 17.58
C ALA A 50 -7.84 10.63 16.85
N GLU A 51 -7.09 9.60 17.27
CA GLU A 51 -5.85 9.18 16.62
C GLU A 51 -6.09 8.68 15.20
N GLN A 52 -7.14 7.88 14.96
CA GLN A 52 -7.51 7.41 13.62
C GLN A 52 -7.88 8.56 12.68
N ILE A 53 -8.76 9.47 13.12
CA ILE A 53 -9.19 10.63 12.31
C ILE A 53 -8.00 11.54 12.01
N SER A 54 -7.15 11.81 13.00
CA SER A 54 -5.99 12.68 12.83
C SER A 54 -4.97 12.09 11.84
N ARG A 55 -4.72 10.77 11.89
CA ARG A 55 -3.85 10.08 10.93
C ARG A 55 -4.43 10.15 9.53
N ARG A 56 -5.71 9.84 9.36
CA ARG A 56 -6.40 9.91 8.06
C ARG A 56 -6.32 11.31 7.45
N ALA A 57 -6.60 12.35 8.23
CA ALA A 57 -6.50 13.73 7.77
C ALA A 57 -5.07 14.11 7.35
N ALA A 58 -4.07 13.68 8.11
CA ALA A 58 -2.66 13.94 7.80
C ALA A 58 -2.23 13.24 6.50
N ASP A 59 -2.63 12.00 6.28
CA ASP A 59 -2.30 11.22 5.09
C ASP A 59 -2.94 11.81 3.83
N LEU A 60 -4.23 12.18 3.91
CA LEU A 60 -4.95 12.83 2.81
C LEU A 60 -4.34 14.18 2.45
N LYS A 61 -4.02 15.01 3.45
CA LYS A 61 -3.34 16.30 3.21
C LYS A 61 -2.00 16.13 2.53
N LYS A 62 -1.19 15.19 2.99
CA LYS A 62 0.13 14.93 2.39
C LYS A 62 -0.01 14.54 0.92
N GLN A 63 -1.03 13.76 0.57
CA GLN A 63 -1.29 13.38 -0.80
C GLN A 63 -1.73 14.58 -1.65
N ILE A 64 -2.72 15.35 -1.19
CA ILE A 64 -3.22 16.53 -1.91
C ILE A 64 -2.10 17.54 -2.13
N ALA A 65 -1.25 17.76 -1.11
CA ALA A 65 -0.10 18.66 -1.20
C ALA A 65 0.86 18.24 -2.32
N VAL A 66 1.20 16.97 -2.43
CA VAL A 66 2.12 16.47 -3.47
C VAL A 66 1.59 16.73 -4.89
N TRP A 67 0.29 16.52 -5.12
CA TRP A 67 -0.33 16.81 -6.42
C TRP A 67 -0.49 18.31 -6.69
N THR A 68 -0.78 19.09 -5.64
CA THR A 68 -0.92 20.55 -5.73
C THR A 68 0.43 21.19 -6.06
N GLU A 69 1.50 20.79 -5.36
CA GLU A 69 2.88 21.22 -5.64
C GLU A 69 3.27 20.89 -7.08
N LEU A 70 2.96 19.68 -7.57
CA LEU A 70 3.26 19.31 -8.95
C LEU A 70 2.50 20.17 -9.97
N LYS A 71 1.23 20.48 -9.69
CA LYS A 71 0.39 21.36 -10.53
C LYS A 71 0.95 22.77 -10.57
N GLU A 72 1.32 23.33 -9.41
CA GLU A 72 1.93 24.66 -9.30
C GLU A 72 3.29 24.72 -10.00
N GLU A 73 4.15 23.72 -9.84
CA GLU A 73 5.43 23.62 -10.55
C GLU A 73 5.25 23.64 -12.07
N LEU A 74 4.22 22.95 -12.59
CA LEU A 74 3.90 22.94 -14.02
C LEU A 74 3.35 24.28 -14.54
N VAL A 75 2.56 24.99 -13.73
CA VAL A 75 2.08 26.34 -14.09
C VAL A 75 3.26 27.30 -14.17
N ASN A 76 4.13 27.29 -13.14
CA ASN A 76 5.34 28.11 -13.12
C ASN A 76 6.27 27.78 -14.30
N LEU A 77 6.43 26.49 -14.66
CA LEU A 77 7.22 26.09 -15.82
C LEU A 77 6.66 26.64 -17.13
N ALA A 78 5.34 26.59 -17.30
CA ALA A 78 4.67 27.09 -18.49
C ALA A 78 4.82 28.62 -18.63
N GLU A 79 4.79 29.35 -17.51
CA GLU A 79 5.06 30.79 -17.50
C GLU A 79 6.53 31.09 -17.85
N MET A 80 7.49 30.35 -17.28
CA MET A 80 8.91 30.48 -17.61
C MET A 80 9.20 30.16 -19.09
N GLU A 81 8.56 29.15 -19.67
CA GLU A 81 8.70 28.80 -21.09
C GLU A 81 8.16 29.90 -22.00
N LYS A 82 7.03 30.53 -21.65
CA LYS A 82 6.51 31.68 -22.39
C LYS A 82 7.49 32.86 -22.39
N LEU A 83 8.06 33.17 -21.21
CA LEU A 83 9.07 34.23 -21.08
C LEU A 83 10.35 33.91 -21.89
N ALA A 84 10.76 32.64 -21.93
CA ALA A 84 11.90 32.17 -22.72
C ALA A 84 11.63 32.11 -24.23
N GLY A 85 10.36 32.00 -24.64
CA GLY A 85 9.96 32.00 -26.05
C GLY A 85 9.95 33.40 -26.69
N ASP A 86 9.82 34.44 -25.86
CA ASP A 86 9.71 35.85 -26.30
C ASP A 86 11.08 36.55 -26.42
N GLU A 87 12.15 36.02 -25.82
CA GLU A 87 13.54 36.47 -26.01
C GLU A 87 14.48 35.26 -26.08
N ALA A 88 15.42 35.28 -27.03
CA ALA A 88 16.34 34.18 -27.36
C ALA A 88 17.38 33.86 -26.26
N ASP A 89 16.92 33.57 -25.05
CA ASP A 89 17.73 33.22 -23.88
C ASP A 89 17.88 31.70 -23.78
N ALA A 90 18.98 31.23 -24.38
CA ALA A 90 19.36 29.83 -24.36
C ALA A 90 19.63 29.29 -22.94
N GLU A 91 20.01 30.15 -22.00
CA GLU A 91 20.26 29.77 -20.61
C GLU A 91 18.94 29.51 -19.88
N LEU A 92 17.95 30.39 -20.05
CA LEU A 92 16.60 30.21 -19.50
C LEU A 92 15.91 28.97 -20.08
N SER A 93 16.06 28.73 -21.39
CA SER A 93 15.54 27.53 -22.04
C SER A 93 16.15 26.23 -21.49
N ALA A 94 17.45 26.25 -21.14
CA ALA A 94 18.14 25.12 -20.54
C ALA A 94 17.65 24.85 -19.09
N ASP A 95 17.42 25.90 -18.30
CA ASP A 95 16.84 25.75 -16.94
C ASP A 95 15.43 25.15 -17.00
N VAL A 96 14.58 25.62 -17.93
CA VAL A 96 13.23 25.06 -18.15
C VAL A 96 13.31 23.57 -18.50
N ALA A 97 14.21 23.17 -19.40
CA ALA A 97 14.40 21.76 -19.76
C ALA A 97 14.86 20.90 -18.58
N GLN A 98 15.78 21.40 -17.74
CA GLN A 98 16.26 20.68 -16.56
C GLN A 98 15.16 20.51 -15.51
N ARG A 99 14.36 21.54 -15.26
CA ARG A 99 13.23 21.46 -14.33
C ARG A 99 12.11 20.56 -14.88
N LEU A 100 11.86 20.56 -16.18
CA LEU A 100 10.88 19.66 -16.79
C LEU A 100 11.25 18.18 -16.55
N LEU A 101 12.53 17.83 -16.60
CA LEU A 101 12.98 16.47 -16.27
C LEU A 101 12.68 16.09 -14.82
N SER A 102 12.92 16.99 -13.87
CA SER A 102 12.65 16.69 -12.45
C SER A 102 11.15 16.55 -12.17
N VAL A 103 10.31 17.40 -12.78
CA VAL A 103 8.85 17.33 -12.70
C VAL A 103 8.33 16.03 -13.33
N ARG A 104 8.90 15.60 -14.46
CA ARG A 104 8.57 14.32 -15.09
C ARG A 104 8.89 13.12 -14.19
N ASP A 105 10.04 13.13 -13.53
CA ASP A 105 10.42 12.07 -12.59
C ASP A 105 9.51 12.03 -11.35
N LYS A 106 9.06 13.20 -10.87
CA LYS A 106 8.05 13.28 -9.80
C LYS A 106 6.72 12.70 -10.28
N TYR A 107 6.21 13.14 -11.43
CA TYR A 107 4.97 12.61 -12.00
C TYR A 107 5.02 11.10 -12.19
N ARG A 108 6.11 10.55 -12.74
CA ARG A 108 6.25 9.11 -12.96
C ARG A 108 6.15 8.27 -11.68
N LYS A 109 6.60 8.80 -10.54
CA LYS A 109 6.45 8.13 -9.24
C LYS A 109 5.00 8.13 -8.75
N LEU A 110 4.21 9.12 -9.17
CA LEU A 110 2.81 9.30 -8.80
C LEU A 110 1.84 8.65 -9.79
N GLU A 111 2.24 8.53 -11.06
CA GLU A 111 1.47 7.91 -12.15
C GLU A 111 1.01 6.50 -11.79
N LEU A 112 1.81 5.76 -11.02
CA LEU A 112 1.38 4.44 -10.56
C LEU A 112 0.09 4.52 -9.73
N GLN A 113 -0.09 5.55 -8.90
CA GLN A 113 -1.33 5.74 -8.14
C GLN A 113 -2.55 5.93 -9.05
N THR A 114 -2.36 6.54 -10.22
CA THR A 114 -3.46 6.75 -11.19
C THR A 114 -3.87 5.47 -11.90
N LEU A 115 -3.01 4.46 -11.92
CA LEU A 115 -3.32 3.12 -12.44
C LEU A 115 -4.10 2.27 -11.43
N LEU A 116 -4.12 2.67 -10.15
CA LEU A 116 -4.79 1.96 -9.07
C LEU A 116 -6.24 2.44 -8.93
N ASN A 117 -7.05 2.16 -9.95
CA ASN A 117 -8.45 2.59 -10.06
C ASN A 117 -9.48 1.47 -9.85
N GLY A 118 -9.05 0.29 -9.40
CA GLY A 118 -9.93 -0.81 -9.02
C GLY A 118 -10.80 -0.46 -7.80
N GLU A 119 -11.94 -1.13 -7.68
CA GLU A 119 -12.96 -0.89 -6.64
C GLU A 119 -12.37 -0.88 -5.21
N TYR A 120 -11.38 -1.74 -4.95
CA TYR A 120 -10.75 -1.91 -3.64
C TYR A 120 -9.31 -1.39 -3.59
N ASP A 121 -8.79 -0.82 -4.68
CA ASP A 121 -7.38 -0.51 -4.83
C ASP A 121 -6.88 0.49 -3.79
N ALA A 122 -7.72 1.45 -3.39
CA ALA A 122 -7.40 2.44 -2.37
C ALA A 122 -7.30 1.85 -0.94
N GLY A 123 -7.86 0.67 -0.73
CA GLY A 123 -8.03 0.04 0.58
C GLY A 123 -6.80 -0.66 1.13
N ASN A 124 -6.97 -1.17 2.35
CA ASN A 124 -5.99 -2.01 3.03
C ASN A 124 -6.00 -3.43 2.44
N ALA A 125 -4.94 -4.19 2.70
CA ALA A 125 -4.81 -5.57 2.22
C ALA A 125 -4.71 -6.56 3.38
N ILE A 126 -5.30 -7.73 3.24
CA ILE A 126 -5.03 -8.90 4.05
C ILE A 126 -4.23 -9.87 3.20
N ILE A 127 -3.04 -10.25 3.67
CA ILE A 127 -2.14 -11.16 2.96
C ILE A 127 -2.02 -12.45 3.77
N SER A 128 -2.16 -13.58 3.10
CA SER A 128 -1.86 -14.90 3.65
C SER A 128 -0.76 -15.57 2.83
N ILE A 129 0.28 -16.05 3.51
CA ILE A 129 1.38 -16.81 2.91
C ILE A 129 1.30 -18.24 3.41
N HIS A 130 1.27 -19.19 2.47
CA HIS A 130 1.22 -20.63 2.76
C HIS A 130 2.46 -21.31 2.20
N ALA A 131 3.19 -22.03 3.04
CA ALA A 131 4.28 -22.89 2.59
C ALA A 131 3.71 -24.04 1.74
N GLY A 132 4.26 -24.21 0.53
CA GLY A 132 3.88 -25.27 -0.38
C GLY A 132 4.70 -26.55 -0.18
N ALA A 133 4.86 -27.32 -1.26
CA ALA A 133 5.71 -28.51 -1.25
C ALA A 133 7.20 -28.11 -1.09
N GLY A 134 7.91 -28.82 -0.21
CA GLY A 134 9.33 -28.58 0.07
C GLY A 134 9.75 -28.66 1.55
N GLY A 135 8.85 -29.03 2.46
CA GLY A 135 9.18 -29.26 3.87
C GLY A 135 9.76 -28.01 4.55
N THR A 136 10.82 -28.19 5.35
CA THR A 136 11.50 -27.09 6.07
C THR A 136 11.98 -25.97 5.12
N ASP A 137 12.44 -26.29 3.90
CA ASP A 137 12.85 -25.27 2.93
C ASP A 137 11.68 -24.42 2.42
N ALA A 138 10.50 -25.01 2.25
CA ALA A 138 9.31 -24.25 1.86
C ALA A 138 8.81 -23.35 3.00
N MET A 139 8.92 -23.81 4.25
CA MET A 139 8.55 -23.02 5.42
C MET A 139 9.52 -21.84 5.63
N ASP A 140 10.83 -22.07 5.47
CA ASP A 140 11.82 -20.98 5.48
C ASP A 140 11.58 -19.99 4.33
N TRP A 141 11.23 -20.47 3.14
CA TRP A 141 10.87 -19.62 2.01
C TRP A 141 9.64 -18.74 2.30
N ALA A 142 8.59 -19.29 2.89
CA ALA A 142 7.43 -18.50 3.33
C ALA A 142 7.84 -17.42 4.35
N GLY A 143 8.78 -17.73 5.27
CA GLY A 143 9.33 -16.74 6.19
C GLY A 143 10.22 -15.68 5.54
N MET A 144 10.91 -16.01 4.45
CA MET A 144 11.65 -15.03 3.64
C MET A 144 10.68 -14.07 2.92
N LEU A 145 9.60 -14.60 2.34
CA LEU A 145 8.57 -13.78 1.69
C LEU A 145 7.88 -12.84 2.67
N TRP A 146 7.53 -13.33 3.87
CA TRP A 146 7.02 -12.50 4.95
C TRP A 146 7.96 -11.31 5.23
N ARG A 147 9.25 -11.57 5.48
CA ARG A 147 10.24 -10.50 5.74
C ARG A 147 10.41 -9.54 4.56
N MET A 148 10.23 -10.03 3.32
CA MET A 148 10.29 -9.18 2.14
C MET A 148 9.12 -8.21 2.11
N LEU A 149 7.90 -8.70 2.32
CA LEU A 149 6.68 -7.90 2.29
C LEU A 149 6.60 -6.93 3.49
N ASP A 150 7.03 -7.36 4.66
CA ASP A 150 7.12 -6.52 5.87
C ASP A 150 8.05 -5.31 5.63
N LYS A 151 9.26 -5.54 5.10
CA LYS A 151 10.19 -4.46 4.71
C LYS A 151 9.64 -3.57 3.60
N PHE A 152 8.91 -4.14 2.65
CA PHE A 152 8.27 -3.36 1.59
C PHE A 152 7.20 -2.44 2.18
N ALA A 153 6.37 -2.94 3.10
CA ALA A 153 5.37 -2.13 3.81
C ALA A 153 6.01 -1.01 4.63
N GLU A 154 7.10 -1.28 5.37
CA GLU A 154 7.87 -0.26 6.08
C GLU A 154 8.38 0.85 5.14
N SER A 155 8.91 0.48 3.96
CA SER A 155 9.40 1.44 2.96
C SER A 155 8.30 2.34 2.38
N LYS A 156 7.05 1.91 2.48
CA LYS A 156 5.85 2.65 2.07
C LYS A 156 5.15 3.36 3.23
N ASN A 157 5.71 3.29 4.44
CA ASN A 157 5.11 3.80 5.67
C ASN A 157 3.73 3.18 5.98
N TRP A 158 3.51 1.93 5.57
CA TRP A 158 2.30 1.18 5.93
C TRP A 158 2.47 0.50 7.28
N SER A 159 1.35 0.33 8.00
CA SER A 159 1.31 -0.44 9.24
C SER A 159 1.04 -1.90 8.92
N VAL A 160 1.72 -2.82 9.62
CA VAL A 160 1.51 -4.26 9.46
C VAL A 160 1.11 -4.87 10.80
N ASP A 161 -0.02 -5.59 10.80
CA ASP A 161 -0.56 -6.27 11.97
C ASP A 161 -0.68 -7.77 11.67
N ILE A 162 0.04 -8.63 12.42
CA ILE A 162 -0.07 -10.08 12.28
C ILE A 162 -1.41 -10.54 12.87
N ILE A 163 -2.25 -11.17 12.06
CA ILE A 163 -3.56 -11.72 12.46
C ILE A 163 -3.40 -13.15 12.94
N TYR A 164 -2.65 -13.96 12.19
CA TYR A 164 -2.46 -15.38 12.47
C TYR A 164 -1.07 -15.82 12.05
N GLN A 165 -0.47 -16.75 12.80
CA GLN A 165 0.78 -17.38 12.42
C GLN A 165 0.84 -18.83 12.88
N SER A 166 1.35 -19.69 12.00
CA SER A 166 1.74 -21.07 12.29
C SER A 166 3.21 -21.23 11.95
N LEU A 167 4.03 -21.45 12.97
CA LEU A 167 5.46 -21.69 12.79
C LEU A 167 5.72 -23.05 12.13
N GLY A 168 6.82 -23.15 11.39
CA GLY A 168 7.35 -24.44 10.96
C GLY A 168 8.00 -25.20 12.11
N GLU A 169 8.21 -26.51 11.95
CA GLU A 169 8.79 -27.36 13.00
C GLU A 169 10.26 -27.01 13.29
N GLU A 170 11.05 -26.79 12.24
CA GLU A 170 12.47 -26.39 12.35
C GLU A 170 12.70 -24.91 12.04
N ALA A 171 12.08 -24.39 10.98
CA ALA A 171 12.34 -23.03 10.50
C ALA A 171 11.12 -22.43 9.77
N GLY A 172 11.08 -21.10 9.76
CA GLY A 172 10.11 -20.33 9.00
C GLY A 172 8.66 -20.51 9.45
N TYR A 173 7.73 -20.36 8.51
CA TYR A 173 6.29 -20.42 8.76
C TYR A 173 5.64 -21.47 7.88
N LYS A 174 4.75 -22.27 8.47
CA LYS A 174 3.81 -23.11 7.72
C LYS A 174 2.75 -22.23 7.06
N SER A 175 2.22 -21.27 7.81
CA SER A 175 1.38 -20.20 7.28
C SER A 175 1.46 -18.94 8.14
N ILE A 176 1.25 -17.77 7.52
CA ILE A 176 1.18 -16.48 8.21
C ILE A 176 0.17 -15.59 7.50
N THR A 177 -0.70 -14.94 8.27
CA THR A 177 -1.71 -14.01 7.78
C THR A 177 -1.56 -12.68 8.50
N PHE A 178 -1.53 -11.58 7.76
CA PHE A 178 -1.31 -10.24 8.29
C PHE A 178 -2.11 -9.20 7.51
N ALA A 179 -2.55 -8.15 8.20
CA ALA A 179 -3.14 -6.97 7.61
C ALA A 179 -2.05 -5.94 7.31
N VAL A 180 -2.07 -5.37 6.10
CA VAL A 180 -1.28 -4.21 5.70
C VAL A 180 -2.22 -3.03 5.55
N ARG A 181 -2.06 -2.05 6.46
CA ARG A 181 -2.90 -0.87 6.54
C ARG A 181 -2.17 0.35 6.03
N GLY A 182 -2.72 0.95 5.00
CA GLY A 182 -2.13 2.09 4.32
C GLY A 182 -2.83 2.36 3.01
N ARG A 183 -2.77 3.62 2.58
CA ARG A 183 -3.43 4.01 1.35
C ARG A 183 -2.84 3.26 0.17
N PHE A 184 -3.72 2.72 -0.67
CA PHE A 184 -3.39 1.91 -1.84
C PHE A 184 -2.74 0.55 -1.54
N ALA A 185 -2.68 0.10 -0.29
CA ALA A 185 -1.96 -1.13 0.05
C ALA A 185 -2.44 -2.32 -0.79
N TYR A 186 -3.75 -2.52 -0.92
CA TYR A 186 -4.31 -3.57 -1.78
C TYR A 186 -3.94 -3.37 -3.26
N GLY A 187 -4.12 -2.16 -3.80
CA GLY A 187 -3.82 -1.87 -5.19
C GLY A 187 -2.38 -2.20 -5.59
N TYR A 188 -1.42 -1.95 -4.70
CA TYR A 188 -0.01 -2.33 -4.91
C TYR A 188 0.22 -3.83 -4.76
N LEU A 189 -0.37 -4.45 -3.73
CA LEU A 189 -0.05 -5.82 -3.33
C LEU A 189 -0.85 -6.88 -4.10
N GLN A 190 -1.95 -6.54 -4.77
CA GLN A 190 -2.77 -7.50 -5.52
C GLN A 190 -1.97 -8.25 -6.60
N SER A 191 -0.94 -7.60 -7.17
CA SER A 191 -0.06 -8.20 -8.18
C SER A 191 0.92 -9.23 -7.60
N GLU A 192 1.06 -9.29 -6.27
CA GLU A 192 1.90 -10.28 -5.58
C GLU A 192 1.16 -11.62 -5.35
N ALA A 193 -0.15 -11.68 -5.64
CA ALA A 193 -0.93 -12.89 -5.49
C ALA A 193 -0.46 -13.98 -6.48
N GLY A 194 -0.19 -15.17 -5.95
CA GLY A 194 0.23 -16.32 -6.75
C GLY A 194 1.29 -17.18 -6.08
N VAL A 195 1.82 -18.14 -6.85
CA VAL A 195 2.83 -19.08 -6.36
C VAL A 195 4.22 -18.52 -6.64
N HIS A 196 4.97 -18.29 -5.58
CA HIS A 196 6.35 -17.82 -5.61
C HIS A 196 7.32 -18.99 -5.49
N ARG A 197 8.24 -19.11 -6.44
CA ARG A 197 9.20 -20.22 -6.55
C ARG A 197 10.60 -19.78 -6.13
N LEU A 198 11.22 -20.53 -5.24
CA LEU A 198 12.63 -20.39 -4.86
C LEU A 198 13.43 -21.60 -5.35
N VAL A 199 14.58 -21.36 -5.98
CA VAL A 199 15.56 -22.40 -6.33
C VAL A 199 16.88 -22.02 -5.70
N ARG A 200 17.35 -22.80 -4.72
CA ARG A 200 18.61 -22.55 -4.00
C ARG A 200 19.28 -23.84 -3.56
N ILE A 201 20.52 -23.73 -3.09
CA ILE A 201 21.14 -24.79 -2.29
C ILE A 201 20.51 -24.72 -0.90
N SER A 202 19.92 -25.82 -0.44
CA SER A 202 19.27 -25.84 0.88
C SER A 202 20.31 -25.75 2.00
N PRO A 203 20.12 -24.89 3.00
CA PRO A 203 20.93 -24.90 4.22
C PRO A 203 20.54 -26.03 5.19
N PHE A 204 19.38 -26.68 4.97
CA PHE A 204 18.85 -27.76 5.80
C PHE A 204 19.22 -29.14 5.27
N ASP A 205 19.68 -29.22 4.02
CA ASP A 205 20.17 -30.46 3.42
C ASP A 205 21.67 -30.67 3.66
N ALA A 206 22.01 -31.79 4.32
CA ALA A 206 23.38 -32.17 4.61
C ALA A 206 24.24 -32.39 3.35
N GLU A 207 23.61 -32.82 2.24
CA GLU A 207 24.29 -33.06 0.96
C GLU A 207 24.44 -31.79 0.12
N LYS A 208 23.90 -30.64 0.59
CA LYS A 208 23.91 -29.35 -0.11
C LYS A 208 23.35 -29.44 -1.54
N MET A 209 22.32 -30.26 -1.73
CA MET A 209 21.67 -30.37 -3.03
C MET A 209 20.89 -29.09 -3.34
N ARG A 210 20.60 -28.91 -4.64
CA ARG A 210 19.74 -27.83 -5.10
C ARG A 210 18.28 -28.25 -4.90
N HIS A 211 17.56 -27.49 -4.08
CA HIS A 211 16.13 -27.68 -3.83
C HIS A 211 15.30 -26.65 -4.57
N THR A 212 14.07 -27.04 -4.89
CA THR A 212 13.04 -26.13 -5.40
C THR A 212 11.88 -26.10 -4.41
N SER A 213 11.56 -24.91 -3.91
CA SER A 213 10.51 -24.67 -2.94
C SER A 213 9.45 -23.73 -3.50
N PHE A 214 8.23 -23.88 -3.01
CA PHE A 214 7.09 -23.05 -3.41
C PHE A 214 6.39 -22.49 -2.18
N ALA A 215 5.86 -21.28 -2.30
CA ALA A 215 4.96 -20.68 -1.33
C ALA A 215 3.84 -19.96 -2.09
N LEU A 216 2.61 -20.10 -1.63
CA LEU A 216 1.45 -19.39 -2.16
C LEU A 216 1.28 -18.09 -1.37
N VAL A 217 1.15 -16.97 -2.08
CA VAL A 217 0.75 -15.69 -1.51
C VAL A 217 -0.66 -15.39 -2.00
N GLU A 218 -1.58 -15.20 -1.06
CA GLU A 218 -2.95 -14.77 -1.30
C GLU A 218 -3.11 -13.34 -0.80
N VAL A 219 -3.77 -12.49 -1.57
CA VAL A 219 -3.97 -11.08 -1.26
C VAL A 219 -5.45 -10.75 -1.44
N LEU A 220 -6.07 -10.25 -0.38
CA LEU A 220 -7.48 -9.87 -0.35
C LEU A 220 -7.61 -8.41 0.11
N PRO A 221 -8.63 -7.67 -0.35
CA PRO A 221 -8.91 -6.35 0.19
C PRO A 221 -9.55 -6.48 1.59
N GLU A 222 -9.18 -5.60 2.52
CA GLU A 222 -9.94 -5.42 3.77
C GLU A 222 -11.24 -4.69 3.43
N LEU A 223 -12.39 -5.31 3.72
CA LEU A 223 -13.70 -4.73 3.46
C LEU A 223 -14.19 -3.96 4.70
N ASP A 224 -14.78 -2.80 4.50
CA ASP A 224 -15.40 -2.04 5.60
C ASP A 224 -16.67 -2.74 6.13
N GLU A 225 -16.99 -2.54 7.41
CA GLU A 225 -18.18 -3.09 8.09
C GLU A 225 -19.51 -2.80 7.36
N LEU A 226 -19.58 -1.71 6.58
CA LEU A 226 -20.74 -1.36 5.77
C LEU A 226 -20.93 -2.28 4.55
N SER A 227 -19.84 -2.83 4.03
CA SER A 227 -19.83 -3.79 2.93
C SER A 227 -20.16 -5.21 3.43
N GLU A 228 -19.70 -5.57 4.63
CA GLU A 228 -20.03 -6.84 5.29
C GLU A 228 -21.54 -6.98 5.55
N LYS A 229 -22.23 -5.89 5.94
CA LYS A 229 -23.68 -5.90 6.21
C LYS A 229 -24.56 -6.23 5.00
N LYS A 230 -24.03 -6.21 3.78
CA LYS A 230 -24.77 -6.61 2.57
C LYS A 230 -24.68 -8.11 2.28
N LEU A 231 -23.80 -8.83 2.96
CA LEU A 231 -23.52 -10.25 2.75
C LEU A 231 -23.85 -11.02 4.05
N GLU A 232 -25.14 -11.30 4.24
CA GLU A 232 -25.59 -12.17 5.32
C GLU A 232 -25.31 -13.62 4.92
N ILE A 233 -24.33 -14.26 5.57
CA ILE A 233 -24.01 -15.68 5.38
C ILE A 233 -24.94 -16.49 6.28
N ASP A 234 -25.69 -17.46 5.74
CA ASP A 234 -26.54 -18.34 6.55
C ASP A 234 -25.64 -19.13 7.53
N PRO A 235 -25.92 -19.07 8.85
CA PRO A 235 -25.16 -19.84 9.85
C PRO A 235 -25.09 -21.34 9.56
N LYS A 236 -26.01 -21.90 8.76
CA LYS A 236 -25.99 -23.32 8.34
C LYS A 236 -24.86 -23.65 7.38
N ASP A 237 -24.35 -22.67 6.65
CA ASP A 237 -23.23 -22.83 5.71
C ASP A 237 -21.87 -22.67 6.42
N LEU A 238 -21.88 -22.25 7.69
CA LEU A 238 -20.68 -22.07 8.49
C LEU A 238 -20.40 -23.31 9.34
N ARG A 239 -19.14 -23.77 9.29
CA ARG A 239 -18.59 -24.69 10.27
C ARG A 239 -17.66 -23.91 11.19
N ILE A 240 -18.04 -23.79 12.46
CA ILE A 240 -17.26 -23.08 13.48
C ILE A 240 -16.53 -24.13 14.34
N ASP A 241 -15.21 -24.17 14.23
CA ASP A 241 -14.34 -24.99 15.07
C ASP A 241 -13.50 -24.05 15.96
N THR A 242 -13.36 -24.37 17.26
CA THR A 242 -12.61 -23.55 18.24
C THR A 242 -11.26 -24.18 18.60
N PHE A 243 -10.20 -23.37 18.66
CA PHE A 243 -8.82 -23.78 18.90
C PHE A 243 -8.20 -23.09 20.12
N MET A 244 -7.07 -23.61 20.59
CA MET A 244 -6.27 -22.97 21.64
C MET A 244 -5.26 -22.00 21.01
N SER A 245 -5.13 -20.80 21.57
CA SER A 245 -4.21 -19.78 21.06
C SER A 245 -2.75 -20.13 21.37
N SER A 246 -1.83 -19.89 20.44
CA SER A 246 -0.40 -20.25 20.55
C SER A 246 0.51 -19.13 21.11
N GLY A 247 -0.08 -18.10 21.72
CA GLY A 247 0.65 -16.94 22.24
C GLY A 247 1.47 -17.21 23.51
N LYS A 248 2.50 -16.38 23.75
CA LYS A 248 3.27 -16.38 25.02
C LYS A 248 2.44 -15.74 26.14
N GLY A 249 1.55 -16.51 26.77
CA GLY A 249 0.82 -16.07 27.96
C GLY A 249 0.64 -17.19 28.99
N GLY A 250 0.24 -16.81 30.21
CA GLY A 250 0.16 -17.69 31.38
C GLY A 250 -0.83 -18.86 31.24
N GLN A 251 -1.00 -19.64 32.32
CA GLN A 251 -1.73 -20.92 32.33
C GLN A 251 -3.14 -20.89 31.69
N SER A 252 -3.81 -19.73 31.58
CA SER A 252 -5.13 -19.58 30.93
C SER A 252 -5.10 -19.63 29.39
N VAL A 253 -3.96 -19.34 28.76
CA VAL A 253 -3.82 -19.26 27.29
C VAL A 253 -3.84 -20.64 26.64
N ASN A 254 -3.35 -21.66 27.36
CA ASN A 254 -3.31 -23.06 26.91
C ASN A 254 -4.48 -23.91 27.45
N THR A 255 -5.44 -23.30 28.14
CA THR A 255 -6.59 -24.02 28.75
C THR A 255 -7.95 -23.46 28.33
N THR A 256 -7.98 -22.35 27.60
CA THR A 256 -9.22 -21.71 27.11
C THR A 256 -9.24 -21.75 25.59
N TYR A 257 -10.34 -22.23 25.02
CA TYR A 257 -10.62 -22.14 23.58
C TYR A 257 -11.03 -20.70 23.26
N SER A 258 -10.05 -19.88 22.89
CA SER A 258 -10.22 -18.45 22.64
C SER A 258 -9.93 -18.04 21.19
N ALA A 259 -9.58 -19.00 20.33
CA ALA A 259 -9.24 -18.81 18.93
C ALA A 259 -10.13 -19.67 18.03
#